data_AF-A0A319DBY0-F1
#
_entry.id   AF-A0A319DBY0-F1
#
_cell.length_a   1.000
_cell.length_b   1.000
_cell.length_c   1.000
_cell.angle_alpha   90.00
_cell.angle_beta   90.00
_cell.angle_gamma   90.00
#
_symmetry.space_group_name_H-M   'P 1'
#
loop_
_entity.id
_entity.type
_entity.pdbx_description
1 polymer ?
#
loop_
_entity_poly.entity_id
_entity_poly.type
_entity_poly.pdbx_seq_one_letter_code
_entity_poly.pdbx_strand_id
1 'polypeptide(L)'
;MASRAPPTIDRQSTTPFHLKLFYRLNNYHHLSDFAPASSSSYSSYNGPTSGPNAIRARSPPPPQSSTTHLPPHLQIYTWQSCTLRELSQLLTSALPTLLPSPSIGTRICFRLIYPDTKGAATMGPDARGRYLARDLGSVVIGSSSSSAAHDDEGDENPAPAPRGMRLQGNDADKTLQDVRFVIGDYVDCAILPPLEDGSVAPPELRNTHSSLSRRCSVSATNVNELT
;
A
#
# COMPACT_ATOMS: atom_id res chain seq x y z
N MET A 1 6.30 -4.89 -35.05
CA MET A 1 7.36 -5.16 -34.05
C MET A 1 6.78 -6.10 -33.01
N ALA A 2 7.26 -7.33 -32.93
CA ALA A 2 6.72 -8.32 -31.99
C ALA A 2 7.01 -7.89 -30.55
N SER A 3 5.96 -7.61 -29.76
CA SER A 3 6.06 -7.46 -28.32
C SER A 3 6.49 -8.80 -27.73
N ARG A 4 7.80 -8.94 -27.44
CA ARG A 4 8.34 -10.13 -26.79
C ARG A 4 7.59 -10.31 -25.47
N ALA A 5 6.88 -11.43 -25.32
CA ALA A 5 6.24 -11.77 -24.06
C ALA A 5 7.29 -11.71 -22.93
N PRO A 6 6.95 -11.14 -21.76
CA PRO A 6 7.89 -11.07 -20.66
C PRO A 6 8.37 -12.48 -20.30
N PRO A 7 9.66 -12.66 -19.97
CA PRO A 7 10.20 -13.98 -19.66
C PRO A 7 9.47 -14.56 -18.45
N THR A 8 8.93 -15.77 -18.62
CA THR A 8 8.31 -16.53 -17.52
C THR A 8 9.39 -16.92 -16.52
N ILE A 9 9.30 -16.41 -15.30
CA ILE A 9 10.24 -16.72 -14.22
C ILE A 9 9.88 -18.07 -13.61
N ASP A 10 10.82 -19.01 -13.63
CA ASP A 10 10.68 -20.27 -12.89
C ASP A 10 10.88 -20.04 -11.39
N ARG A 11 9.79 -20.16 -10.62
CA ARG A 11 9.79 -19.97 -9.17
C ARG A 11 10.44 -21.12 -8.40
N GLN A 12 10.65 -22.30 -9.02
CA GLN A 12 11.27 -23.44 -8.36
C GLN A 12 12.80 -23.33 -8.31
N SER A 13 13.42 -22.84 -9.38
CA SER A 13 14.86 -22.66 -9.46
C SER A 13 15.35 -21.27 -9.04
N THR A 14 14.47 -20.27 -9.01
CA THR A 14 14.83 -18.89 -8.63
C THR A 14 14.59 -18.63 -7.15
N THR A 15 15.56 -18.08 -6.42
CA THR A 15 15.36 -17.66 -5.03
C THR A 15 14.39 -16.48 -4.94
N PRO A 16 13.36 -16.52 -4.06
CA PRO A 16 12.48 -15.39 -3.85
C PRO A 16 13.21 -14.23 -3.16
N PHE A 17 12.82 -13.00 -3.46
CA PHE A 17 13.26 -11.82 -2.73
C PHE A 17 12.24 -11.42 -1.66
N HIS A 18 12.68 -10.56 -0.76
CA HIS A 18 11.85 -10.03 0.32
C HIS A 18 11.18 -8.71 -0.08
N LEU A 19 9.84 -8.70 -0.09
CA LEU A 19 9.00 -7.54 -0.33
C LEU A 19 8.37 -7.07 1.00
N LYS A 20 8.43 -5.76 1.26
CA LYS A 20 7.66 -5.11 2.34
C LYS A 20 6.39 -4.50 1.75
N LEU A 21 5.25 -5.05 2.15
CA LEU A 21 3.91 -4.59 1.78
C LEU A 21 3.29 -3.80 2.93
N PHE A 22 3.20 -2.49 2.78
CA PHE A 22 2.55 -1.60 3.71
C PHE A 22 1.06 -1.53 3.42
N TYR A 23 0.25 -1.34 4.45
CA TYR A 23 -1.20 -1.31 4.31
C TYR A 23 -1.84 -0.28 5.25
N ARG A 24 -2.87 0.41 4.77
CA ARG A 24 -3.63 1.37 5.56
C ARG A 24 -5.07 1.44 5.06
N LEU A 25 -6.00 1.62 6.00
CA LEU A 25 -7.41 1.82 5.67
C LEU A 25 -7.64 3.24 5.14
N ASN A 26 -8.51 3.36 4.15
CA ASN A 26 -9.05 4.59 3.57
C ASN A 26 -8.05 5.51 2.86
N ASN A 27 -6.74 5.38 3.09
CA ASN A 27 -5.72 6.23 2.48
C ASN A 27 -4.36 5.55 2.49
N TYR A 28 -3.43 6.10 1.71
CA TYR A 28 -2.03 5.71 1.70
C TYR A 28 -1.22 6.32 2.86
N HIS A 29 -0.05 5.74 3.14
CA HIS A 29 0.91 6.35 4.07
C HIS A 29 1.51 7.66 3.53
N HIS A 30 2.02 8.51 4.40
CA HIS A 30 2.76 9.69 3.94
C HIS A 30 4.16 9.28 3.45
N LEU A 31 4.71 9.97 2.46
CA LEU A 31 6.03 9.62 1.91
C LEU A 31 7.15 9.74 2.95
N SER A 32 7.01 10.65 3.91
CA SER A 32 7.96 10.81 5.03
C SER A 32 7.98 9.60 5.98
N ASP A 33 6.94 8.78 6.00
CA ASP A 33 6.86 7.59 6.87
C ASP A 33 7.84 6.49 6.41
N PHE A 34 8.31 6.57 5.16
CA PHE A 34 9.28 5.63 4.56
C PHE A 34 10.71 6.13 4.62
N ALA A 35 10.92 7.40 4.95
CA ALA A 35 12.27 7.92 5.13
C ALA A 35 12.92 7.13 6.27
N PRO A 36 14.11 6.52 6.04
CA PRO A 36 14.87 6.00 7.17
C PRO A 36 15.05 7.17 8.11
N ALA A 37 14.85 6.96 9.41
CA ALA A 37 15.15 7.97 10.39
C ALA A 37 16.57 8.43 10.10
N SER A 38 16.69 9.62 9.50
CA SER A 38 17.96 10.28 9.37
C SER A 38 18.55 10.20 10.76
N SER A 39 19.82 9.86 10.84
CA SER A 39 20.63 10.00 12.04
C SER A 39 20.72 11.49 12.41
N SER A 40 19.60 12.19 12.54
CA SER A 40 19.45 13.55 13.06
C SER A 40 19.92 13.59 14.52
N SER A 41 20.09 12.44 15.16
CA SER A 41 20.80 12.31 16.44
C SER A 41 22.33 12.46 16.34
N TYR A 42 22.93 12.59 15.14
CA TYR A 42 24.36 12.92 15.01
C TYR A 42 24.65 14.40 14.70
N SER A 43 23.62 15.24 14.57
CA SER A 43 23.76 16.70 14.53
C SER A 43 23.11 17.35 15.76
N SER A 44 23.55 16.90 16.92
CA SER A 44 23.67 17.76 18.09
C SER A 44 24.94 17.33 18.79
N TYR A 45 26.08 17.69 18.18
CA TYR A 45 27.29 17.95 18.92
C TYR A 45 26.92 19.08 19.92
N ASN A 46 26.39 18.68 21.08
CA ASN A 46 26.54 19.46 22.29
C ASN A 46 28.05 19.68 22.40
N GLY A 47 28.48 20.91 22.15
CA GLY A 47 29.86 21.32 22.40
C GLY A 47 30.25 20.93 23.82
N PRO A 48 31.55 20.68 24.08
CA PRO A 48 32.00 20.31 25.41
C PRO A 48 31.70 21.46 26.38
N THR A 49 30.67 21.30 27.21
CA THR A 49 30.43 22.17 28.36
C THR A 49 31.42 21.76 29.46
N SER A 50 32.70 22.06 29.25
CA SER A 50 33.71 21.89 30.30
C SER A 50 33.69 23.14 31.19
N GLY A 51 32.96 23.05 32.30
CA GLY A 51 32.94 24.04 33.35
C GLY A 51 32.92 23.35 34.72
N PRO A 52 33.64 23.83 35.75
CA PRO A 52 33.85 23.09 37.01
C PRO A 52 32.62 22.95 37.93
N ASN A 53 31.39 23.23 37.44
CA ASN A 53 30.21 23.32 38.31
C ASN A 53 28.89 22.84 37.65
N ALA A 54 28.93 21.78 36.84
CA ALA A 54 27.75 21.19 36.24
C ALA A 54 27.06 20.16 37.18
N ILE A 55 26.49 20.63 38.29
CA ILE A 55 25.57 19.83 39.11
C ILE A 55 24.15 20.11 38.60
N ARG A 56 23.72 19.41 37.55
CA ARG A 56 22.32 19.43 37.14
C ARG A 56 21.79 18.01 37.15
N ALA A 57 20.77 17.80 37.98
CA ALA A 57 20.08 16.53 38.16
C ALA A 57 19.81 15.86 36.81
N ARG A 58 20.21 14.60 36.67
CA ARG A 58 19.76 13.72 35.60
C ARG A 58 18.25 13.53 35.77
N SER A 59 17.45 14.41 35.18
CA SER A 59 16.07 14.08 34.87
C SER A 59 16.09 12.77 34.07
N PRO A 60 15.29 11.76 34.43
CA PRO A 60 15.11 10.60 33.55
C PRO A 60 14.75 11.12 32.16
N PRO A 61 15.37 10.63 31.08
CA PRO A 61 14.88 10.97 29.75
C PRO A 61 13.37 10.65 29.72
N PRO A 62 12.51 11.52 29.17
CA PRO A 62 11.12 11.13 28.92
C PRO A 62 11.16 9.82 28.11
N PRO A 63 10.23 8.88 28.32
CA PRO A 63 10.24 7.62 27.59
C PRO A 63 10.31 7.94 26.10
N GLN A 64 11.45 7.62 25.50
CA GLN A 64 11.73 7.83 24.08
C GLN A 64 10.88 6.81 23.30
N SER A 65 9.58 7.05 23.22
CA SER A 65 8.65 6.30 22.37
C SER A 65 8.70 6.79 20.91
N SER A 66 9.82 7.34 20.48
CA SER A 66 10.11 7.57 19.06
C SER A 66 11.15 6.54 18.60
N THR A 67 10.86 5.25 18.80
CA THR A 67 11.38 4.25 17.88
C THR A 67 10.67 4.52 16.56
N THR A 68 11.29 5.30 15.68
CA THR A 68 10.79 5.61 14.33
C THR A 68 10.80 4.32 13.50
N HIS A 69 9.83 3.45 13.78
CA HIS A 69 9.66 2.16 13.14
C HIS A 69 8.77 2.37 11.92
N LEU A 70 9.17 1.77 10.80
CA LEU A 70 8.38 1.72 9.57
C LEU A 70 6.92 1.35 9.92
N PRO A 71 5.91 1.88 9.19
CA PRO A 71 4.52 1.54 9.46
C PRO A 71 4.25 0.03 9.46
N PRO A 72 3.12 -0.42 10.02
CA PRO A 72 2.71 -1.82 9.95
C PRO A 72 2.80 -2.36 8.52
N HIS A 73 3.52 -3.47 8.37
CA HIS A 73 3.80 -4.04 7.06
C HIS A 73 3.83 -5.56 7.13
N LEU A 74 3.54 -6.17 5.99
CA LEU A 74 3.65 -7.58 5.76
C LEU A 74 4.96 -7.88 5.02
N GLN A 75 5.65 -8.90 5.49
CA GLN A 75 6.90 -9.40 4.91
C GLN A 75 6.60 -10.60 4.02
N ILE A 76 6.78 -10.43 2.71
CA ILE A 76 6.43 -11.43 1.70
C ILE A 76 7.71 -11.88 1.00
N TYR A 77 7.95 -13.18 0.96
CA TYR A 77 8.92 -13.77 0.05
C TYR A 77 8.25 -14.05 -1.30
N THR A 78 8.71 -13.39 -2.36
CA THR A 78 8.07 -13.46 -3.68
C THR A 78 9.06 -13.30 -4.83
N TRP A 79 8.55 -13.32 -6.06
CA TRP A 79 9.30 -13.19 -7.31
C TRP A 79 8.82 -12.01 -8.14
N GLN A 80 9.57 -11.63 -9.17
CA GLN A 80 9.22 -10.51 -10.05
C GLN A 80 7.95 -10.81 -10.88
N SER A 81 7.60 -12.09 -11.04
CA SER A 81 6.35 -12.52 -11.66
C SER A 81 5.14 -12.40 -10.74
N CYS A 82 5.29 -11.87 -9.53
CA CYS A 82 4.18 -11.72 -8.60
C CYS A 82 3.21 -10.63 -9.06
N THR A 83 1.91 -10.93 -9.04
CA THR A 83 0.84 -10.04 -9.51
C THR A 83 0.18 -9.26 -8.37
N LEU A 84 -0.47 -8.13 -8.69
CA LEU A 84 -1.27 -7.39 -7.72
C LEU A 84 -2.42 -8.23 -7.14
N ARG A 85 -2.97 -9.15 -7.95
CA ARG A 85 -3.93 -10.16 -7.52
C ARG A 85 -3.35 -11.08 -6.44
N GLU A 86 -2.17 -11.64 -6.65
CA GLU A 86 -1.50 -12.49 -5.65
C GLU A 86 -1.20 -11.70 -4.37
N LEU A 87 -0.73 -10.45 -4.48
CA LEU A 87 -0.51 -9.57 -3.31
C LEU A 87 -1.80 -9.32 -2.53
N SER A 88 -2.92 -9.11 -3.23
CA SER A 88 -4.24 -8.97 -2.61
C SER A 88 -4.65 -10.26 -1.88
N GLN A 89 -4.44 -11.43 -2.49
CA GLN A 89 -4.74 -12.72 -1.84
C GLN A 89 -3.92 -12.91 -0.57
N LEU A 90 -2.62 -12.61 -0.61
CA LEU A 90 -1.74 -12.73 0.55
C LEU A 90 -2.16 -11.78 1.68
N LEU A 91 -2.47 -10.53 1.35
CA LEU A 91 -2.92 -9.54 2.32
C LEU A 91 -4.21 -9.97 3.03
N THR A 92 -5.21 -10.39 2.25
CA THR A 92 -6.52 -10.79 2.77
C THR A 92 -6.50 -12.13 3.52
N SER A 93 -5.61 -13.04 3.13
CA SER A 93 -5.39 -14.32 3.81
C SER A 93 -4.66 -14.15 5.15
N ALA A 94 -3.61 -13.31 5.17
CA ALA A 94 -2.80 -13.11 6.36
C ALA A 94 -3.44 -12.17 7.40
N LEU A 95 -4.24 -11.19 6.95
CA LEU A 95 -4.87 -10.17 7.80
C LEU A 95 -6.38 -10.08 7.55
N PRO A 96 -7.16 -11.14 7.86
CA PRO A 96 -8.60 -11.16 7.59
C PRO A 96 -9.38 -10.11 8.40
N THR A 97 -8.88 -9.72 9.57
CA THR A 97 -9.50 -8.72 10.45
C THR A 97 -9.46 -7.30 9.91
N LEU A 98 -8.63 -7.06 8.89
CA LEU A 98 -8.47 -5.75 8.31
C LEU A 98 -9.57 -5.44 7.28
N LEU A 99 -10.21 -6.48 6.73
CA LEU A 99 -11.31 -6.28 5.79
C LEU A 99 -12.60 -5.93 6.52
N PRO A 100 -13.36 -4.93 6.04
CA PRO A 100 -14.71 -4.69 6.52
C PRO A 100 -15.60 -5.92 6.26
N SER A 101 -16.66 -6.07 7.05
CA SER A 101 -17.77 -6.97 6.73
C SER A 101 -18.94 -6.12 6.19
N PRO A 102 -19.41 -6.33 4.95
CA PRO A 102 -18.95 -7.31 3.97
C PRO A 102 -17.63 -6.91 3.29
N SER A 103 -16.78 -7.90 3.01
CA SER A 103 -15.50 -7.67 2.30
C SER A 103 -15.70 -7.39 0.82
N ILE A 104 -16.84 -7.83 0.27
CA ILE A 104 -17.26 -7.59 -1.11
C ILE A 104 -17.45 -6.08 -1.33
N GLY A 105 -16.91 -5.61 -2.46
CA GLY A 105 -16.86 -4.20 -2.82
C GLY A 105 -15.67 -3.44 -2.24
N THR A 106 -14.85 -4.06 -1.37
CA THR A 106 -13.60 -3.47 -0.91
C THR A 106 -12.61 -3.36 -2.06
N ARG A 107 -12.03 -2.18 -2.26
CA ARG A 107 -10.97 -1.93 -3.23
C ARG A 107 -9.62 -1.82 -2.53
N ILE A 108 -8.65 -2.56 -3.02
CA ILE A 108 -7.25 -2.47 -2.60
C ILE A 108 -6.48 -1.76 -3.72
N CYS A 109 -6.02 -0.54 -3.45
CA CYS A 109 -5.23 0.25 -4.38
C CYS A 109 -3.75 0.14 -4.04
N PHE A 110 -2.90 -0.05 -5.04
CA PHE A 110 -1.47 -0.32 -4.88
C PHE A 110 -0.63 0.83 -5.43
N ARG A 111 0.39 1.23 -4.66
CA ARG A 111 1.43 2.17 -5.12
C ARG A 111 2.83 1.61 -4.86
N LEU A 112 3.73 1.90 -5.79
CA LEU A 112 5.17 1.67 -5.64
C LEU A 112 5.79 2.86 -4.94
N ILE A 113 6.52 2.62 -3.86
CA ILE A 113 7.27 3.61 -3.12
C ILE A 113 8.76 3.32 -3.28
N TYR A 114 9.50 4.27 -3.82
CA TYR A 114 10.91 4.09 -4.17
C TYR A 114 11.72 5.35 -3.83
N PRO A 115 13.01 5.21 -3.50
CA PRO A 115 13.85 6.35 -3.16
C PRO A 115 14.10 7.28 -4.37
N ASP A 116 14.08 8.60 -4.13
CA ASP A 116 14.40 9.62 -5.13
C ASP A 116 15.92 9.71 -5.39
N THR A 117 16.42 8.84 -6.26
CA THR A 117 17.84 8.84 -6.64
C THR A 117 18.23 10.04 -7.50
N LYS A 118 17.28 10.61 -8.27
CA LYS A 118 17.55 11.77 -9.14
C LYS A 118 17.71 13.06 -8.35
N GLY A 119 16.83 13.30 -7.39
CA GLY A 119 16.93 14.45 -6.49
C GLY A 119 18.18 14.40 -5.62
N ALA A 120 18.55 13.22 -5.14
CA ALA A 120 19.77 13.04 -4.35
C ALA A 120 21.06 13.40 -5.12
N ALA A 121 21.10 13.17 -6.43
CA ALA A 121 22.25 13.53 -7.26
C ALA A 121 22.34 15.05 -7.56
N THR A 122 21.21 15.76 -7.52
CA THR A 122 21.11 17.16 -7.99
C THR A 122 21.02 18.18 -6.86
N MET A 123 20.38 17.82 -5.74
CA MET A 123 20.12 18.72 -4.59
C MET A 123 20.99 18.42 -3.37
N GLY A 124 22.03 17.60 -3.52
CA GLY A 124 22.99 17.34 -2.45
C GLY A 124 22.42 16.52 -1.28
N PRO A 125 23.08 16.53 -0.11
CA PRO A 125 22.74 15.67 1.02
C PRO A 125 21.33 15.90 1.59
N ASP A 126 20.75 17.09 1.41
CA ASP A 126 19.42 17.45 1.91
C ASP A 126 18.26 16.77 1.16
N ALA A 127 18.52 16.25 -0.04
CA ALA A 127 17.55 15.47 -0.81
C ALA A 127 17.66 13.96 -0.57
N ARG A 128 18.67 13.50 0.19
CA ARG A 128 18.81 12.08 0.53
C ARG A 128 17.69 11.66 1.47
N GLY A 129 17.10 10.50 1.19
CA GLY A 129 16.02 9.93 2.01
C GLY A 129 14.62 10.38 1.64
N ARG A 130 14.44 11.16 0.55
CA ARG A 130 13.12 11.40 -0.01
C ARG A 130 12.65 10.20 -0.81
N TYR A 131 11.37 9.88 -0.68
CA TYR A 131 10.71 8.81 -1.43
C TYR A 131 9.70 9.41 -2.41
N LEU A 132 9.46 8.69 -3.50
CA LEU A 132 8.46 8.99 -4.51
C LEU A 132 7.41 7.88 -4.51
N ALA A 133 6.20 8.21 -4.98
CA ALA A 133 5.13 7.26 -5.19
C ALA A 133 4.77 7.19 -6.67
N ARG A 134 4.52 5.98 -7.16
CA ARG A 134 3.92 5.71 -8.47
C ARG A 134 2.72 4.80 -8.32
N ASP A 135 1.61 5.17 -8.94
CA ASP A 135 0.40 4.35 -8.97
C ASP A 135 0.63 3.04 -9.77
N LEU A 136 0.20 1.91 -9.22
CA LEU A 136 0.31 0.60 -9.87
C LEU A 136 -1.04 0.11 -10.41
N GLY A 137 -2.12 0.43 -9.71
CA GLY A 137 -3.48 0.04 -10.05
C GLY A 137 -4.28 -0.39 -8.82
N SER A 138 -5.45 -0.99 -9.06
CA SER A 138 -6.32 -1.47 -7.97
C SER A 138 -6.95 -2.81 -8.26
N VAL A 139 -7.28 -3.52 -7.18
CA VAL A 139 -7.98 -4.80 -7.18
C VAL A 139 -9.22 -4.68 -6.29
N VAL A 140 -10.36 -5.10 -6.81
CA VAL A 140 -11.65 -5.11 -6.12
C VAL A 140 -11.98 -6.52 -5.68
N ILE A 141 -12.47 -6.62 -4.45
CA ILE A 141 -13.00 -7.85 -3.89
C ILE A 141 -14.44 -8.05 -4.36
N GLY A 142 -14.72 -9.09 -5.13
CA GLY A 142 -16.05 -9.46 -5.60
C GLY A 142 -16.59 -10.74 -4.94
N SER A 143 -17.92 -10.87 -4.89
CA SER A 143 -18.55 -12.15 -4.57
C SER A 143 -18.31 -13.15 -5.70
N SER A 144 -18.06 -14.41 -5.38
CA SER A 144 -18.01 -15.49 -6.36
C SER A 144 -19.40 -16.00 -6.78
N SER A 145 -20.49 -15.39 -6.32
CA SER A 145 -21.86 -15.81 -6.62
C SER A 145 -22.47 -15.04 -7.79
N SER A 146 -22.14 -15.40 -9.03
CA SER A 146 -23.03 -15.28 -10.22
C SER A 146 -22.27 -15.56 -11.51
N SER A 147 -22.05 -16.84 -11.79
CA SER A 147 -22.23 -17.37 -13.15
C SER A 147 -23.48 -18.23 -13.13
N ALA A 148 -24.62 -17.60 -12.88
CA ALA A 148 -25.96 -18.16 -13.02
C ALA A 148 -26.80 -17.14 -13.79
N ALA A 149 -26.68 -17.20 -15.12
CA ALA A 149 -27.64 -16.75 -16.15
C ALA A 149 -26.89 -16.58 -17.49
N HIS A 150 -26.44 -17.69 -18.06
CA HIS A 150 -26.49 -17.83 -19.51
C HIS A 150 -27.16 -19.19 -19.73
N ASP A 151 -28.45 -19.14 -20.09
CA ASP A 151 -29.18 -20.25 -20.69
C ASP A 151 -28.35 -20.80 -21.86
N ASP A 152 -27.84 -22.01 -21.73
CA ASP A 152 -27.62 -22.92 -22.85
C ASP A 152 -27.71 -24.35 -22.30
N GLU A 153 -28.78 -25.04 -22.67
CA GLU A 153 -28.96 -26.47 -22.42
C GLU A 153 -27.87 -27.25 -23.17
N GLY A 154 -26.93 -27.84 -22.44
CA GLY A 154 -25.97 -28.77 -23.05
C GLY A 154 -24.79 -29.17 -22.15
N ASP A 155 -25.04 -30.16 -21.30
CA ASP A 155 -24.09 -31.20 -20.83
C ASP A 155 -22.75 -30.79 -20.13
N GLU A 156 -22.20 -31.73 -19.36
CA GLU A 156 -20.90 -31.73 -18.67
C GLU A 156 -20.67 -30.76 -17.47
N ASN A 157 -21.24 -31.15 -16.33
CA ASN A 157 -20.67 -31.08 -14.96
C ASN A 157 -19.55 -30.03 -14.70
N PRO A 158 -19.87 -28.76 -14.40
CA PRO A 158 -18.88 -27.86 -13.85
C PRO A 158 -18.65 -28.24 -12.39
N ALA A 159 -17.49 -28.85 -12.10
CA ALA A 159 -17.02 -29.07 -10.74
C ALA A 159 -17.19 -27.78 -9.91
N PRO A 160 -17.62 -27.85 -8.64
CA PRO A 160 -17.84 -26.67 -7.82
C PRO A 160 -16.51 -25.91 -7.66
N ALA A 161 -16.34 -24.82 -8.42
CA ALA A 161 -15.23 -23.91 -8.24
C ALA A 161 -15.25 -23.44 -6.76
N PRO A 162 -14.08 -23.38 -6.10
CA PRO A 162 -14.02 -23.09 -4.67
C PRO A 162 -14.78 -21.79 -4.38
N ARG A 163 -15.73 -21.87 -3.44
CA ARG A 163 -16.48 -20.74 -2.91
C ARG A 163 -15.49 -19.79 -2.23
N GLY A 164 -14.88 -18.93 -3.03
CA GLY A 164 -13.76 -18.09 -2.63
C GLY A 164 -13.88 -16.73 -3.28
N MET A 165 -13.55 -15.71 -2.51
CA MET A 165 -13.54 -14.30 -2.88
C MET A 165 -12.94 -14.06 -4.28
N ARG A 166 -13.70 -13.48 -5.21
CA ARG A 166 -13.24 -13.22 -6.59
C ARG A 166 -12.57 -11.86 -6.67
N LEU A 167 -11.25 -11.84 -6.79
CA LEU A 167 -10.50 -10.60 -7.01
C LEU A 167 -10.68 -10.15 -8.48
N GLN A 168 -10.89 -8.86 -8.73
CA GLN A 168 -11.11 -8.32 -10.06
C GLN A 168 -10.43 -6.96 -10.23
N GLY A 169 -10.10 -6.58 -11.45
CA GLY A 169 -9.47 -5.29 -11.74
C GLY A 169 -8.64 -5.40 -13.00
N ASN A 170 -8.65 -4.36 -13.83
CA ASN A 170 -7.88 -4.32 -15.07
C ASN A 170 -6.36 -4.46 -14.82
N ASP A 171 -5.91 -4.01 -13.65
CA ASP A 171 -4.51 -4.02 -13.24
C ASP A 171 -4.13 -5.25 -12.39
N ALA A 172 -5.10 -6.15 -12.12
CA ALA A 172 -4.91 -7.25 -11.18
C ALA A 172 -3.78 -8.21 -11.62
N ASP A 173 -3.60 -8.38 -12.92
CA ASP A 173 -2.64 -9.32 -13.50
C ASP A 173 -1.29 -8.65 -13.84
N LYS A 174 -1.12 -7.34 -13.55
CA LYS A 174 0.18 -6.67 -13.66
C LYS A 174 1.17 -7.27 -12.67
N THR A 175 2.35 -7.60 -13.16
CA THR A 175 3.42 -8.16 -12.33
C THR A 175 4.33 -7.08 -11.73
N LEU A 176 5.08 -7.42 -10.68
CA LEU A 176 6.15 -6.58 -10.12
C LEU A 176 7.19 -6.21 -11.20
N GLN A 177 7.47 -7.13 -12.13
CA GLN A 177 8.32 -6.88 -13.28
C GLN A 177 7.74 -5.80 -14.21
N ASP A 178 6.45 -5.88 -14.54
CA ASP A 178 5.78 -4.93 -15.45
C ASP A 178 5.78 -3.50 -14.89
N VAL A 179 5.64 -3.37 -13.57
CA VAL A 179 5.67 -2.08 -12.89
C VAL A 179 7.08 -1.55 -12.61
N ARG A 180 8.12 -2.31 -13.00
CA ARG A 180 9.54 -2.02 -12.80
C ARG A 180 9.95 -1.95 -11.32
N PHE A 181 9.40 -2.84 -10.51
CA PHE A 181 9.80 -2.99 -9.11
C PHE A 181 11.28 -3.37 -9.00
N VAL A 182 12.03 -2.65 -8.17
CA VAL A 182 13.41 -2.98 -7.80
C VAL A 182 13.45 -3.47 -6.36
N ILE A 183 14.29 -4.48 -6.10
CA ILE A 183 14.48 -4.98 -4.73
C ILE A 183 15.01 -3.84 -3.86
N GLY A 184 14.29 -3.55 -2.78
CA GLY A 184 14.54 -2.39 -1.93
C GLY A 184 13.45 -1.33 -2.03
N ASP A 185 12.66 -1.34 -3.12
CA ASP A 185 11.41 -0.59 -3.20
C ASP A 185 10.37 -1.18 -2.24
N TYR A 186 9.41 -0.36 -1.88
CA TYR A 186 8.28 -0.74 -1.04
C TYR A 186 6.99 -0.71 -1.87
N VAL A 187 6.02 -1.52 -1.48
CA VAL A 187 4.65 -1.43 -2.02
C VAL A 187 3.74 -1.00 -0.88
N ASP A 188 2.89 -0.02 -1.13
CA ASP A 188 1.91 0.45 -0.15
C ASP A 188 0.49 0.32 -0.69
N CYS A 189 -0.40 -0.12 0.17
CA CYS A 189 -1.78 -0.44 -0.16
C CYS A 189 -2.76 0.44 0.62
N ALA A 190 -3.63 1.13 -0.11
CA ALA A 190 -4.80 1.77 0.48
C ALA A 190 -6.00 0.84 0.34
N ILE A 191 -6.69 0.57 1.44
CA ILE A 191 -7.79 -0.38 1.49
C ILE A 191 -9.05 0.42 1.72
N LEU A 192 -9.84 0.54 0.65
CA LEU A 192 -11.03 1.35 0.57
C LEU A 192 -12.22 0.42 0.77
N PRO A 193 -12.96 0.55 1.90
CA PRO A 193 -14.19 -0.21 2.11
C PRO A 193 -15.22 0.09 1.00
N PRO A 194 -16.22 -0.79 0.79
CA PRO A 194 -17.37 -0.45 -0.02
C PRO A 194 -18.07 0.80 0.52
N LEU A 195 -18.71 1.57 -0.35
CA LEU A 195 -19.53 2.72 0.04
C LEU A 195 -20.79 2.24 0.77
N GLU A 196 -21.47 3.17 1.44
CA GLU A 196 -22.74 2.92 2.15
C GLU A 196 -23.85 2.39 1.22
N ASP A 197 -23.78 2.73 -0.08
CA ASP A 197 -24.66 2.23 -1.13
C ASP A 197 -24.28 0.82 -1.64
N GLY A 198 -23.22 0.22 -1.08
CA GLY A 198 -22.66 -1.06 -1.51
C GLY A 198 -21.84 -0.99 -2.80
N SER A 199 -21.66 0.20 -3.37
CA SER A 199 -20.82 0.41 -4.54
C SER A 199 -19.34 0.37 -4.18
N VAL A 200 -18.52 0.07 -5.18
CA VAL A 200 -17.07 0.01 -5.02
C VAL A 200 -16.52 1.43 -4.99
N ALA A 201 -15.71 1.76 -3.99
CA ALA A 201 -15.04 3.05 -3.94
C ALA A 201 -14.32 3.37 -5.25
N PRO A 202 -14.35 4.62 -5.74
CA PRO A 202 -13.55 5.00 -6.88
C PRO A 202 -12.06 4.78 -6.55
N PRO A 203 -11.22 4.44 -7.54
CA PRO A 203 -9.78 4.47 -7.31
C PRO A 203 -9.40 5.89 -6.87
N GLU A 204 -8.56 6.00 -5.85
CA GLU A 204 -7.94 7.26 -5.43
C GLU A 204 -7.02 7.77 -6.55
N LEU A 205 -7.61 8.35 -7.59
CA LEU A 205 -6.90 8.99 -8.70
C LEU A 205 -6.15 10.18 -8.13
N ARG A 206 -4.83 10.03 -7.99
CA ARG A 206 -4.00 11.15 -7.56
C ARG A 206 -3.93 12.18 -8.68
N ASN A 207 -4.71 13.25 -8.48
CA ASN A 207 -4.61 14.53 -9.16
C ASN A 207 -3.13 14.93 -9.30
N THR A 208 -2.69 15.12 -10.54
CA THR A 208 -1.45 15.80 -10.88
C THR A 208 -1.54 17.25 -10.38
N HIS A 209 -0.71 17.59 -9.39
CA HIS A 209 -0.30 18.94 -9.05
C HIS A 209 -1.39 20.04 -9.11
N SER A 210 -2.26 20.13 -8.12
CA SER A 210 -2.95 21.38 -7.79
C SER A 210 -3.65 21.29 -6.43
N SER A 211 -3.38 22.30 -5.61
CA SER A 211 -4.09 22.63 -4.37
C SER A 211 -5.61 22.49 -4.52
N LEU A 212 -6.24 21.61 -3.73
CA LEU A 212 -7.34 21.98 -2.85
C LEU A 212 -7.72 20.81 -1.96
N SER A 213 -7.85 21.10 -0.66
CA SER A 213 -8.71 20.35 0.23
C SER A 213 -10.07 20.08 -0.44
N ARG A 214 -10.35 18.82 -0.76
CA ARG A 214 -11.70 18.27 -0.63
C ARG A 214 -11.56 17.33 0.55
N ARG A 215 -11.67 17.79 1.80
CA ARG A 215 -12.94 18.10 2.45
C ARG A 215 -14.07 17.28 1.82
N CYS A 216 -14.05 15.98 2.10
CA CYS A 216 -15.29 15.25 2.26
C CYS A 216 -16.01 15.92 3.43
N SER A 217 -16.78 16.95 3.11
CA SER A 217 -17.81 17.45 4.01
C SER A 217 -18.83 16.33 4.07
N VAL A 218 -18.83 15.60 5.18
CA VAL A 218 -20.01 14.87 5.64
C VAL A 218 -21.12 15.93 5.68
N SER A 219 -22.04 15.88 4.73
CA SER A 219 -23.31 16.59 4.85
C SER A 219 -24.07 15.88 5.96
N ALA A 220 -23.91 16.39 7.18
CA ALA A 220 -24.91 16.23 8.22
C ALA A 220 -26.14 16.99 7.74
N THR A 221 -27.07 16.29 7.09
CA THR A 221 -28.40 16.83 6.80
C THR A 221 -29.15 16.90 8.12
N ASN A 222 -29.05 18.07 8.75
CA ASN A 222 -29.93 18.51 9.82
C ASN A 222 -31.36 18.57 9.24
N VAL A 223 -32.23 17.66 9.65
CA VAL A 223 -33.68 17.78 9.41
C VAL A 223 -34.30 18.24 10.72
N ASN A 224 -34.42 19.56 10.83
CA ASN A 224 -35.14 20.23 11.90
C ASN A 224 -35.99 21.33 11.28
N GLU A 225 -37.25 21.01 10.94
CA GLU A 225 -38.39 21.94 10.86
C GLU A 225 -39.66 21.08 11.00
N LEU A 226 -40.27 21.06 12.18
CA LEU A 226 -41.43 21.87 12.59
C LEU A 226 -42.71 21.58 11.80
N THR A 227 -43.60 20.80 12.40
CA THR A 227 -44.96 21.25 12.82
C THR A 227 -45.39 20.38 14.00
#